data_AF-A0A0R1P593-F1
#
_entry.id   AF-A0A0R1P593-F1
#
_cell.length_a   1.000
_cell.length_b   1.000
_cell.length_c   1.000
_cell.angle_alpha   90.00
_cell.angle_beta   90.00
_cell.angle_gamma   90.00
#
_symmetry.space_group_name_H-M   'P 1'
#
loop_
_entity.id
_entity.type
_entity.pdbx_description
1 polymer ?
#
loop_
_entity_poly.entity_id
_entity_poly.type
_entity_poly.pdbx_seq_one_letter_code
_entity_poly.pdbx_strand_id
1 'polypeptide(L)'
;MAGEKCTIIDGDNMQNKVNSKLQPSTKEQVQRRLARLQAHEPLALKAHLDSLNDGIIAIIITIMVLEIPLPSQAAVSYHDFLKAIFIFGVSFFVVANFWYELNRILLMLKQTSKQLIICDFIFLAVLGLLPVLTKWMMVEPSRLAVLDYGVAYLAANLMKTVISVFAWEQLFTEIDGSPHMFAVKMGQRLLLLLIINVILLILAWFLPRWILLAYLLMSILDFFFPEKTAVDQRVQN
;
A
#
# COMPACT_ATOMS: atom_id res chain seq x y z
N MET A 1 -6.67 60.29 6.02
CA MET A 1 -6.22 58.89 6.26
C MET A 1 -7.16 57.98 5.50
N ALA A 2 -6.62 57.32 4.47
CA ALA A 2 -7.34 56.46 3.55
C ALA A 2 -7.71 55.14 4.23
N GLY A 3 -8.95 54.69 4.04
CA GLY A 3 -9.44 53.37 4.46
C GLY A 3 -10.11 52.71 3.26
N GLU A 4 -9.30 52.05 2.44
CA GLU A 4 -9.70 51.31 1.26
C GLU A 4 -10.49 50.07 1.69
N LYS A 5 -11.81 50.07 1.49
CA LYS A 5 -12.65 48.88 1.69
C LYS A 5 -12.36 47.92 0.53
N CYS A 6 -11.60 46.87 0.83
CA CYS A 6 -11.43 45.71 -0.03
C CYS A 6 -12.82 45.08 -0.29
N THR A 7 -13.32 45.27 -1.50
CA THR A 7 -14.57 44.71 -1.99
C THR A 7 -14.40 43.19 -2.09
N ILE A 8 -15.06 42.45 -1.20
CA ILE A 8 -15.26 41.01 -1.37
C ILE A 8 -16.03 40.83 -2.67
N ILE A 9 -15.35 40.27 -3.68
CA ILE A 9 -15.93 40.00 -4.98
C ILE A 9 -16.86 38.80 -4.79
N ASP A 10 -18.16 39.05 -4.68
CA ASP A 10 -19.20 38.02 -4.59
C ASP A 10 -19.04 36.99 -5.72
N GLY A 11 -18.55 35.80 -5.37
CA GLY A 11 -18.42 34.68 -6.32
C GLY A 11 -19.74 34.31 -6.99
N ASP A 12 -20.84 34.55 -6.27
CA ASP A 12 -22.22 34.30 -6.71
C ASP A 12 -22.65 35.26 -7.84
N ASN A 13 -22.18 36.52 -7.80
CA ASN A 13 -22.43 37.51 -8.84
C ASN A 13 -21.61 37.22 -10.11
N MET A 14 -20.40 36.67 -9.96
CA MET A 14 -19.56 36.27 -11.08
C MET A 14 -20.12 35.04 -11.81
N GLN A 15 -20.60 34.03 -11.08
CA GLN A 15 -21.28 32.85 -11.65
C GLN A 15 -22.58 33.20 -12.36
N ASN A 16 -23.40 34.10 -11.80
CA ASN A 16 -24.60 34.59 -12.48
C ASN A 16 -24.31 35.35 -13.78
N LYS A 17 -23.23 36.13 -13.81
CA LYS A 17 -22.80 36.91 -14.99
C LYS A 17 -22.18 36.04 -16.10
N VAL A 18 -21.56 34.91 -15.74
CA VAL A 18 -21.08 33.90 -16.69
C VAL A 18 -22.25 33.07 -17.23
N ASN A 19 -23.21 32.71 -16.37
CA ASN A 19 -24.41 31.94 -16.75
C ASN A 19 -25.37 32.69 -17.68
N SER A 20 -25.41 34.03 -17.62
CA SER A 20 -26.26 34.86 -18.50
C SER A 20 -25.69 35.03 -19.92
N LYS A 21 -24.38 34.80 -20.11
CA LYS A 21 -23.70 34.94 -21.42
C LYS A 21 -23.52 33.64 -22.20
N LEU A 22 -23.83 32.48 -21.63
CA LEU A 22 -23.63 31.19 -22.29
C LEU A 22 -24.84 30.84 -23.18
N GLN A 23 -24.62 30.71 -24.49
CA GLN A 23 -25.61 30.19 -25.44
C GLN A 23 -26.09 28.79 -25.01
N PRO A 24 -27.36 28.42 -25.24
CA PRO A 24 -27.92 27.14 -24.80
C PRO A 24 -27.18 25.91 -25.37
N SER A 25 -26.66 26.00 -26.60
CA SER A 25 -25.80 24.96 -27.21
C SER A 25 -24.47 24.76 -26.45
N THR A 26 -23.88 25.83 -25.93
CA THR A 26 -22.65 25.78 -25.14
C THR A 26 -22.91 25.20 -23.75
N LYS A 27 -24.05 25.48 -23.11
CA LYS A 27 -24.41 24.90 -21.80
C LYS A 27 -24.59 23.39 -21.89
N GLU A 28 -25.30 22.90 -22.89
CA GLU A 28 -25.45 21.46 -23.11
C GLU A 28 -24.12 20.78 -23.42
N GLN A 29 -23.25 21.41 -24.22
CA GLN A 29 -21.91 20.89 -24.49
C GLN A 29 -21.06 20.80 -23.22
N VAL A 30 -21.10 21.83 -22.37
CA VAL A 30 -20.39 21.85 -21.08
C VAL A 30 -20.94 20.78 -20.13
N GLN A 31 -22.26 20.64 -20.02
CA GLN A 31 -22.89 19.61 -19.18
C GLN A 31 -22.55 18.19 -19.66
N ARG A 32 -22.61 17.92 -20.97
CA ARG A 32 -22.19 16.63 -21.54
C ARG A 32 -20.71 16.35 -21.30
N ARG A 33 -19.86 17.39 -21.34
CA ARG A 33 -18.44 17.27 -21.03
C ARG A 33 -18.21 16.96 -19.56
N LEU A 34 -18.91 17.63 -18.65
CA LEU A 34 -18.84 17.37 -17.21
C LEU A 34 -19.33 15.96 -16.86
N ALA A 35 -20.44 15.50 -17.46
CA ALA A 35 -20.94 14.14 -17.27
C ALA A 35 -19.95 13.08 -17.78
N ARG A 36 -19.29 13.34 -18.93
CA ARG A 36 -18.20 12.46 -19.42
C ARG A 36 -17.01 12.44 -18.47
N LEU A 37 -16.59 13.60 -17.96
CA LEU A 37 -15.48 13.69 -17.01
C LEU A 37 -15.78 12.93 -15.72
N GLN A 38 -16.98 13.12 -15.15
CA GLN A 38 -17.43 12.38 -13.96
C GLN A 38 -17.46 10.86 -14.19
N ALA A 39 -17.83 10.40 -15.39
CA ALA A 39 -17.82 8.98 -15.73
C ALA A 39 -16.40 8.39 -15.89
N HIS A 40 -15.41 9.20 -16.28
CA HIS A 40 -14.02 8.75 -16.47
C HIS A 40 -13.11 8.99 -15.26
N GLU A 41 -13.52 9.89 -14.36
CA GLU A 41 -12.80 10.26 -13.13
C GLU A 41 -12.36 9.06 -12.26
N PRO A 42 -13.22 8.08 -11.93
CA PRO A 42 -12.81 6.98 -11.04
C PRO A 42 -11.76 6.06 -11.68
N LEU A 43 -11.80 5.89 -13.00
CA LEU A 43 -10.86 5.05 -13.72
C LEU A 43 -9.49 5.72 -13.85
N ALA A 44 -9.50 7.04 -14.15
CA ALA A 44 -8.27 7.84 -14.20
C ALA A 44 -7.61 7.92 -12.82
N LEU A 45 -8.40 8.13 -11.76
CA LEU A 45 -7.91 8.18 -10.38
C LEU A 45 -7.29 6.86 -9.95
N LYS A 46 -7.86 5.72 -10.37
CA LYS A 46 -7.25 4.40 -10.18
C LYS A 46 -5.87 4.31 -10.84
N ALA A 47 -5.77 4.61 -12.13
CA ALA A 47 -4.51 4.52 -12.85
C ALA A 47 -3.41 5.44 -12.26
N HIS A 48 -3.79 6.63 -11.78
CA HIS A 48 -2.89 7.51 -11.06
C HIS A 48 -2.44 6.94 -9.72
N LEU A 49 -3.34 6.31 -8.96
CA LEU A 49 -3.00 5.65 -7.69
C LEU A 49 -2.03 4.50 -7.92
N ASP A 50 -2.29 3.64 -8.90
CA ASP A 50 -1.42 2.51 -9.25
C ASP A 50 0.01 3.01 -9.58
N SER A 51 0.11 4.06 -10.41
CA SER A 51 1.40 4.67 -10.78
C SER A 51 2.12 5.33 -9.59
N LEU A 52 1.37 5.94 -8.67
CA LEU A 52 1.92 6.54 -7.45
C LEU A 52 2.48 5.46 -6.52
N ASN A 53 1.77 4.35 -6.38
CA ASN A 53 2.16 3.23 -5.54
C ASN A 53 3.47 2.60 -6.04
N ASP A 54 3.55 2.31 -7.34
CA ASP A 54 4.78 1.82 -8.00
C ASP A 54 5.97 2.76 -7.75
N GLY A 55 5.75 4.08 -7.91
CA GLY A 55 6.79 5.09 -7.68
C GLY A 55 7.29 5.13 -6.24
N ILE A 56 6.38 5.12 -5.26
CA ILE A 56 6.74 5.17 -3.83
C ILE A 56 7.45 3.89 -3.41
N ILE A 57 6.97 2.72 -3.84
CA ILE A 57 7.60 1.45 -3.50
C ILE A 57 9.00 1.33 -4.13
N ALA A 58 9.20 1.79 -5.36
CA ALA A 58 10.53 1.86 -5.97
C ALA A 58 11.49 2.75 -5.15
N ILE A 59 11.01 3.89 -4.66
CA ILE A 59 11.79 4.77 -3.76
C ILE A 59 12.13 4.04 -2.45
N ILE A 60 11.17 3.34 -1.84
CA ILE A 60 11.42 2.55 -0.61
C ILE A 60 12.53 1.52 -0.85
N ILE A 61 12.44 0.75 -1.95
CA ILE A 61 13.45 -0.26 -2.30
C ILE A 61 14.83 0.37 -2.52
N THR A 62 14.90 1.49 -3.23
CA THR A 62 16.19 2.17 -3.49
C THR A 62 16.79 2.75 -2.21
N ILE A 63 16.00 3.35 -1.32
CA ILE A 63 16.46 3.82 -0.01
C ILE A 63 17.04 2.66 0.80
N MET A 64 16.40 1.48 0.80
CA MET A 64 16.95 0.31 1.50
C MET A 64 18.35 -0.10 1.00
N VAL A 65 18.60 -0.02 -0.30
CA VAL A 65 19.94 -0.33 -0.87
C VAL A 65 20.99 0.68 -0.41
N LEU A 66 20.62 1.96 -0.35
CA LEU A 66 21.52 3.05 0.03
C LEU A 66 21.95 2.97 1.51
N GLU A 67 21.22 2.24 2.33
CA GLU A 67 21.51 2.08 3.76
C GLU A 67 22.53 0.99 4.09
N ILE A 68 23.01 0.23 3.10
CA ILE A 68 24.01 -0.82 3.30
C ILE A 68 25.35 -0.18 3.70
N PRO A 69 25.89 -0.47 4.90
CA PRO A 69 27.16 0.10 5.36
C PRO A 69 28.33 -0.47 4.53
N LEU A 70 29.14 0.42 3.94
CA LEU A 70 30.28 0.00 3.14
C LEU A 70 31.49 -0.35 4.03
N PRO A 71 32.30 -1.36 3.66
CA PRO A 71 33.51 -1.72 4.40
C PRO A 71 34.59 -0.64 4.38
N SER A 72 34.47 0.37 3.50
CA SER A 72 35.34 1.55 3.46
C SER A 72 35.06 2.53 4.61
N GLN A 73 33.94 2.40 5.31
CA GLN A 73 33.62 3.21 6.48
C GLN A 73 34.40 2.67 7.69
N ALA A 74 35.00 3.58 8.47
CA ALA A 74 35.76 3.19 9.65
C ALA A 74 34.89 2.34 10.60
N ALA A 75 35.44 1.21 11.06
CA ALA A 75 34.80 0.24 11.95
C ALA A 75 33.82 -0.79 11.34
N VAL A 76 33.67 -0.88 10.01
CA VAL A 76 32.84 -1.93 9.36
C VAL A 76 33.71 -3.07 8.82
N SER A 77 33.59 -4.27 9.38
CA SER A 77 34.24 -5.48 8.84
C SER A 77 33.56 -5.96 7.56
N TYR A 78 34.31 -6.61 6.66
CA TYR A 78 33.74 -7.28 5.47
C TYR A 78 32.66 -8.30 5.85
N HIS A 79 32.81 -8.96 7.00
CA HIS A 79 31.80 -9.88 7.52
C HIS A 79 30.50 -9.18 7.88
N ASP A 80 30.55 -7.97 8.46
CA ASP A 80 29.36 -7.20 8.82
C ASP A 80 28.69 -6.60 7.57
N PHE A 81 29.49 -6.23 6.55
CA PHE A 81 28.97 -5.88 5.23
C PHE A 81 28.16 -7.03 4.59
N LEU A 82 28.67 -8.26 4.61
CA LEU A 82 27.93 -9.42 4.09
C LEU A 82 26.64 -9.69 4.85
N LYS A 83 26.64 -9.53 6.19
CA LYS A 83 25.40 -9.61 6.99
C LYS A 83 24.40 -8.53 6.59
N ALA A 84 24.87 -7.30 6.38
CA ALA A 84 24.00 -6.21 5.96
C ALA A 84 23.38 -6.46 4.59
N ILE A 85 24.14 -7.02 3.63
CA ILE A 85 23.59 -7.48 2.33
C ILE A 85 22.52 -8.55 2.52
N PHE A 86 22.73 -9.50 3.44
CA PHE A 86 21.73 -10.53 3.72
C PHE A 86 20.44 -9.94 4.30
N ILE A 87 20.55 -9.05 5.29
CA ILE A 87 19.41 -8.34 5.90
C ILE A 87 18.68 -7.48 4.86
N PHE A 88 19.43 -6.78 4.00
CA PHE A 88 18.89 -6.07 2.84
C PHE A 88 18.07 -7.02 1.96
N GLY A 89 18.62 -8.17 1.57
CA GLY A 89 17.94 -9.15 0.73
C GLY A 89 16.63 -9.63 1.34
N VAL A 90 16.60 -9.90 2.64
CA VAL A 90 15.37 -10.24 3.37
C VAL A 90 14.34 -9.13 3.27
N SER A 91 14.72 -7.90 3.59
CA SER A 91 13.78 -6.78 3.53
C SER A 91 13.34 -6.44 2.11
N PHE A 92 14.20 -6.63 1.12
CA PHE A 92 13.88 -6.47 -0.29
C PHE A 92 12.75 -7.42 -0.70
N PHE A 93 12.87 -8.72 -0.40
CA PHE A 93 11.82 -9.68 -0.72
C PHE A 93 10.52 -9.42 0.05
N VAL A 94 10.60 -8.97 1.30
CA VAL A 94 9.42 -8.57 2.08
C VAL A 94 8.68 -7.42 1.39
N VAL A 95 9.37 -6.34 1.02
CA VAL A 95 8.75 -5.18 0.34
C VAL A 95 8.24 -5.56 -1.06
N ALA A 96 9.00 -6.38 -1.79
CA ALA A 96 8.59 -6.87 -3.11
C ALA A 96 7.33 -7.75 -3.02
N ASN A 97 7.20 -8.58 -1.99
CA ASN A 97 5.99 -9.38 -1.76
C ASN A 97 4.79 -8.48 -1.47
N PHE A 98 4.96 -7.46 -0.62
CA PHE A 98 3.91 -6.48 -0.35
C PHE A 98 3.45 -5.75 -1.62
N TRP A 99 4.39 -5.33 -2.47
CA TRP A 99 4.08 -4.75 -3.78
C TRP A 99 3.29 -5.72 -4.66
N TYR A 100 3.73 -6.97 -4.76
CA TYR A 100 3.09 -8.00 -5.57
C TYR A 100 1.65 -8.25 -5.12
N GLU A 101 1.43 -8.44 -3.82
CA GLU A 101 0.10 -8.68 -3.26
C GLU A 101 -0.81 -7.46 -3.41
N LEU A 102 -0.30 -6.25 -3.16
CA LEU A 102 -1.07 -5.03 -3.31
C LEU A 102 -1.48 -4.82 -4.76
N ASN A 103 -0.56 -4.99 -5.72
CA ASN A 103 -0.88 -4.86 -7.13
C ASN A 103 -1.93 -5.89 -7.58
N ARG A 104 -1.89 -7.13 -7.09
CA ARG A 104 -2.96 -8.10 -7.33
C ARG A 104 -4.32 -7.61 -6.81
N ILE A 105 -4.35 -7.01 -5.62
CA ILE A 105 -5.58 -6.46 -5.03
C ILE A 105 -6.09 -5.26 -5.85
N LEU A 106 -5.20 -4.33 -6.22
CA LEU A 106 -5.54 -3.14 -7.03
C LEU A 106 -6.01 -3.52 -8.43
N LEU A 107 -5.50 -4.59 -9.03
CA LEU A 107 -5.99 -5.11 -10.31
C LEU A 107 -7.46 -5.56 -10.25
N MET A 108 -7.94 -6.05 -9.10
CA MET A 108 -9.33 -6.49 -8.92
C MET A 108 -10.31 -5.32 -8.69
N LEU A 109 -9.81 -4.16 -8.26
CA LEU A 109 -10.62 -2.96 -8.02
C LEU A 109 -11.06 -2.33 -9.34
N LYS A 110 -12.34 -1.97 -9.46
CA LYS A 110 -12.85 -1.25 -10.64
C LYS A 110 -12.74 0.25 -10.51
N GLN A 111 -12.97 0.76 -9.30
CA GLN A 111 -12.97 2.18 -8.99
C GLN A 111 -12.30 2.43 -7.65
N THR A 112 -11.56 3.54 -7.54
CA THR A 112 -10.95 3.96 -6.29
C THR A 112 -11.92 4.85 -5.52
N SER A 113 -12.21 4.47 -4.28
CA SER A 113 -12.95 5.32 -3.34
C SER A 113 -11.99 6.19 -2.54
N LYS A 114 -12.46 7.32 -2.01
CA LYS A 114 -11.66 8.19 -1.15
C LYS A 114 -11.14 7.46 0.10
N GLN A 115 -11.94 6.55 0.66
CA GLN A 115 -11.55 5.75 1.83
C GLN A 115 -10.41 4.79 1.50
N LEU A 116 -10.49 4.12 0.34
CA LEU A 116 -9.43 3.23 -0.16
C LEU A 116 -8.11 3.98 -0.30
N ILE A 117 -8.14 5.17 -0.89
CA ILE A 117 -6.94 6.01 -1.07
C ILE A 117 -6.30 6.36 0.28
N ILE A 118 -7.10 6.70 1.30
CA ILE A 118 -6.57 6.98 2.64
C ILE A 118 -5.91 5.73 3.24
N CYS A 119 -6.53 4.56 3.10
CA CYS A 119 -5.95 3.30 3.55
C CYS A 119 -4.64 2.97 2.82
N ASP A 120 -4.58 3.22 1.51
CA ASP A 120 -3.36 3.04 0.71
C ASP A 120 -2.22 3.97 1.16
N PHE A 121 -2.51 5.24 1.43
CA PHE A 121 -1.51 6.16 1.96
C PHE A 121 -1.00 5.74 3.35
N ILE A 122 -1.87 5.23 4.23
CA ILE A 122 -1.45 4.70 5.53
C ILE A 122 -0.58 3.45 5.33
N PHE A 123 -0.96 2.55 4.43
CA PHE A 123 -0.14 1.39 4.07
C PHE A 123 1.25 1.80 3.59
N LEU A 124 1.34 2.75 2.64
CA LEU A 124 2.60 3.27 2.12
C LEU A 124 3.44 3.96 3.20
N ALA A 125 2.80 4.69 4.13
CA ALA A 125 3.51 5.29 5.25
C ALA A 125 4.13 4.24 6.18
N VAL A 126 3.41 3.15 6.47
CA VAL A 126 3.95 2.02 7.26
C VAL A 126 5.06 1.32 6.49
N LEU A 127 4.90 1.09 5.19
CA LEU A 127 5.92 0.48 4.33
C LEU A 127 7.18 1.34 4.26
N GLY A 128 7.03 2.67 4.29
CA GLY A 128 8.12 3.64 4.36
C GLY A 128 8.92 3.62 5.67
N LEU A 129 8.44 2.95 6.72
CA LEU A 129 9.22 2.70 7.94
C LEU A 129 10.20 1.53 7.78
N LEU A 130 9.94 0.61 6.84
CA LEU A 130 10.77 -0.58 6.65
C LEU A 130 12.24 -0.24 6.35
N PRO A 131 12.61 0.75 5.52
CA PRO A 131 14.00 1.13 5.33
C PRO A 131 14.72 1.52 6.61
N VAL A 132 14.06 2.27 7.49
CA VAL A 132 14.63 2.71 8.77
C VAL A 132 14.89 1.51 9.69
N LEU A 133 13.91 0.61 9.79
CA LEU A 133 14.01 -0.59 10.62
C LEU A 133 15.03 -1.59 10.07
N THR A 134 15.12 -1.70 8.74
CA THR A 134 16.13 -2.50 8.05
C THR A 134 17.53 -1.98 8.30
N LYS A 135 17.75 -0.67 8.19
CA LYS A 135 19.01 -0.03 8.57
C LYS A 135 19.37 -0.32 10.03
N TRP A 136 18.40 -0.19 10.93
CA TRP A 136 18.63 -0.48 12.35
C TRP A 136 19.09 -1.93 12.55
N MET A 137 18.43 -2.91 11.91
CA MET A 137 18.85 -4.31 11.96
C MET A 137 20.25 -4.54 11.36
N MET A 138 20.65 -3.80 10.32
CA MET A 138 21.99 -3.89 9.71
C MET A 138 23.09 -3.44 10.66
N VAL A 139 22.88 -2.32 11.37
CA VAL A 139 23.87 -1.72 12.27
C VAL A 139 23.90 -2.45 13.61
N GLU A 140 22.73 -2.74 14.19
CA GLU A 140 22.60 -3.37 15.48
C GLU A 140 21.42 -4.38 15.45
N PRO A 141 21.68 -5.67 15.18
CA PRO A 141 20.66 -6.72 15.16
C PRO A 141 20.23 -7.10 16.59
N SER A 142 19.63 -6.12 17.29
CA SER A 142 19.09 -6.27 18.63
C SER A 142 17.69 -6.89 18.58
N ARG A 143 17.24 -7.43 19.72
CA ARG A 143 15.87 -7.95 19.87
C ARG A 143 14.81 -6.88 19.58
N LEU A 144 15.09 -5.63 19.95
CA LEU A 144 14.19 -4.50 19.72
C LEU A 144 14.07 -4.20 18.22
N ALA A 145 15.19 -4.14 17.49
CA ALA A 145 15.17 -3.90 16.05
C ALA A 145 14.33 -4.93 15.29
N VAL A 146 14.45 -6.22 15.65
CA VAL A 146 13.66 -7.29 15.02
C VAL A 146 12.18 -7.22 15.42
N LEU A 147 11.89 -6.89 16.69
CA LEU A 147 10.51 -6.70 17.14
C LEU A 147 9.83 -5.53 16.43
N ASP A 148 10.47 -4.37 16.37
CA ASP A 148 9.91 -3.17 15.73
C ASP A 148 9.71 -3.41 14.23
N TYR A 149 10.63 -4.11 13.57
CA TYR A 149 10.44 -4.60 12.20
C TYR A 149 9.19 -5.49 12.09
N GLY A 150 9.03 -6.46 13.00
CA GLY A 150 7.85 -7.32 13.05
C GLY A 150 6.54 -6.56 13.28
N VAL A 151 6.55 -5.52 14.12
CA VAL A 151 5.39 -4.64 14.35
C VAL A 151 5.03 -3.87 13.08
N ALA A 152 6.01 -3.28 12.39
CA ALA A 152 5.78 -2.59 11.13
C ALA A 152 5.26 -3.55 10.05
N TYR A 153 5.83 -4.75 9.96
CA TYR A 153 5.37 -5.81 9.06
C TYR A 153 3.92 -6.24 9.36
N LEU A 154 3.55 -6.40 10.63
CA LEU A 154 2.17 -6.68 11.05
C LEU A 154 1.24 -5.53 10.66
N ALA A 155 1.62 -4.29 10.94
CA ALA A 155 0.82 -3.11 10.60
C ALA A 155 0.60 -3.00 9.09
N ALA A 156 1.62 -3.27 8.27
CA ALA A 156 1.51 -3.30 6.81
C ALA A 156 0.55 -4.40 6.35
N ASN A 157 0.64 -5.60 6.93
CA ASN A 157 -0.30 -6.69 6.65
C ASN A 157 -1.75 -6.36 7.02
N LEU A 158 -1.98 -5.70 8.16
CA LEU A 158 -3.30 -5.27 8.57
C LEU A 158 -3.88 -4.25 7.58
N MET A 159 -3.09 -3.24 7.19
CA MET A 159 -3.54 -2.24 6.22
C MET A 159 -3.82 -2.85 4.83
N LYS A 160 -2.94 -3.74 4.35
CA LYS A 160 -3.18 -4.53 3.13
C LYS A 160 -4.49 -5.32 3.23
N THR A 161 -4.77 -5.95 4.37
CA THR A 161 -6.00 -6.71 4.58
C THR A 161 -7.23 -5.80 4.52
N VAL A 162 -7.17 -4.60 5.12
CA VAL A 162 -8.23 -3.59 5.01
C VAL A 162 -8.47 -3.20 3.55
N ILE A 163 -7.43 -2.91 2.78
CA ILE A 163 -7.53 -2.62 1.33
C ILE A 163 -8.18 -3.79 0.59
N SER A 164 -7.81 -5.02 0.92
CA SER A 164 -8.40 -6.21 0.29
C SER A 164 -9.90 -6.31 0.55
N VAL A 165 -10.40 -5.95 1.73
CA VAL A 165 -11.85 -5.97 2.05
C VAL A 165 -12.62 -5.06 1.08
N PHE A 166 -12.11 -3.85 0.83
CA PHE A 166 -12.72 -2.93 -0.14
C PHE A 166 -12.72 -3.48 -1.57
N ALA A 167 -11.64 -4.17 -1.97
CA ALA A 167 -11.55 -4.79 -3.29
C ALA A 167 -12.57 -5.92 -3.47
N TRP A 168 -12.74 -6.74 -2.45
CA TRP A 168 -13.70 -7.83 -2.46
C TRP A 168 -15.15 -7.34 -2.45
N GLU A 169 -15.47 -6.29 -1.69
CA GLU A 169 -16.81 -5.69 -1.67
C GLU A 169 -17.25 -5.30 -3.09
N GLN A 170 -16.37 -4.65 -3.87
CA GLN A 170 -16.66 -4.28 -5.26
C GLN A 170 -16.81 -5.49 -6.19
N LEU A 171 -16.02 -6.54 -5.99
CA LEU A 171 -16.08 -7.75 -6.83
C LEU A 171 -17.36 -8.57 -6.55
N PHE A 172 -17.79 -8.66 -5.29
CA PHE A 172 -18.99 -9.40 -4.91
C PHE A 172 -20.30 -8.70 -5.28
N THR A 173 -20.33 -7.36 -5.33
CA THR A 173 -21.52 -6.65 -5.85
C THR A 173 -21.85 -7.00 -7.31
N GLU A 174 -20.94 -7.64 -8.03
CA GLU A 174 -21.12 -8.06 -9.42
C GLU A 174 -21.38 -9.55 -9.60
N ILE A 175 -21.02 -10.36 -8.61
CA ILE A 175 -21.10 -11.82 -8.66
C ILE A 175 -21.94 -12.24 -7.47
N ASP A 176 -23.21 -12.61 -7.70
CA ASP A 176 -24.21 -13.05 -6.72
C ASP A 176 -23.64 -14.11 -5.74
N GLY A 177 -22.98 -13.66 -4.69
CA GLY A 177 -22.33 -14.46 -3.67
C GLY A 177 -22.85 -14.09 -2.29
N SER A 178 -22.98 -15.07 -1.38
CA SER A 178 -23.51 -14.77 -0.04
C SER A 178 -22.50 -13.93 0.77
N PRO A 179 -22.89 -12.74 1.26
CA PRO A 179 -21.99 -11.85 2.01
C PRO A 179 -21.47 -12.49 3.31
N HIS A 180 -22.23 -13.44 3.88
CA HIS A 180 -21.86 -14.14 5.11
C HIS A 180 -20.65 -15.08 4.91
N MET A 181 -20.60 -15.88 3.83
CA MET A 181 -19.50 -16.83 3.63
C MET A 181 -18.17 -16.11 3.36
N PHE A 182 -18.24 -14.92 2.76
CA PHE A 182 -17.09 -14.03 2.61
C PHE A 182 -16.61 -13.48 3.94
N ALA A 183 -17.49 -12.89 4.76
CA ALA A 183 -17.11 -12.34 6.06
C ALA A 183 -16.42 -13.39 6.95
N VAL A 184 -16.88 -14.64 6.90
CA VAL A 184 -16.26 -15.76 7.62
C VAL A 184 -14.88 -16.12 7.06
N LYS A 185 -14.73 -16.30 5.74
CA LYS A 185 -13.43 -16.64 5.12
C LYS A 185 -12.39 -15.52 5.29
N MET A 186 -12.82 -14.26 5.16
CA MET A 186 -11.96 -13.10 5.40
C MET A 186 -11.55 -13.02 6.88
N GLY A 187 -12.51 -13.20 7.79
CA GLY A 187 -12.25 -13.22 9.23
C GLY A 187 -11.27 -14.34 9.63
N GLN A 188 -11.43 -15.53 9.08
CA GLN A 188 -10.50 -16.65 9.28
C GLN A 188 -9.10 -16.35 8.74
N ARG A 189 -8.98 -15.76 7.54
CA ARG A 189 -7.70 -15.36 6.96
C ARG A 189 -7.00 -14.29 7.81
N LEU A 190 -7.75 -13.28 8.26
CA LEU A 190 -7.25 -12.22 9.14
C LEU A 190 -6.78 -12.80 10.48
N LEU A 191 -7.57 -13.69 11.09
CA LEU A 191 -7.21 -14.36 12.33
C LEU A 191 -5.94 -15.20 12.15
N LEU A 192 -5.83 -15.96 11.06
CA LEU A 192 -4.67 -16.79 10.76
C LEU A 192 -3.41 -15.94 10.56
N LEU A 193 -3.51 -14.86 9.78
CA LEU A 193 -2.42 -13.89 9.60
C LEU A 193 -2.00 -13.26 10.92
N LEU A 194 -2.97 -12.85 11.75
CA LEU A 194 -2.70 -12.24 13.05
C LEU A 194 -2.03 -13.23 14.01
N ILE A 195 -2.54 -14.46 14.10
CA ILE A 195 -1.95 -15.52 14.92
C ILE A 195 -0.51 -15.81 14.48
N ILE A 196 -0.27 -15.99 13.18
CA ILE A 196 1.08 -16.25 12.65
C ILE A 196 2.01 -15.08 12.96
N ASN A 197 1.58 -13.83 12.77
CA ASN A 197 2.39 -12.67 13.06
C ASN A 197 2.67 -12.50 14.56
N VAL A 198 1.69 -12.75 15.44
CA VAL A 198 1.90 -12.71 16.89
C VAL A 198 2.87 -13.81 17.33
N ILE A 199 2.74 -15.02 16.77
CA ILE A 199 3.70 -16.11 17.01
C ILE A 199 5.10 -15.70 16.55
N LEU A 200 5.25 -15.14 15.35
CA LEU A 200 6.53 -14.63 14.85
C LEU A 200 7.13 -13.56 15.76
N LEU A 201 6.32 -12.64 16.29
CA LEU A 201 6.76 -11.62 17.27
C LEU A 201 7.25 -12.26 18.57
N ILE A 202 6.52 -13.24 19.11
CA ILE A 202 6.91 -13.94 20.33
C ILE A 202 8.23 -14.69 20.09
N LEU A 203 8.36 -15.43 18.98
CA LEU A 203 9.60 -16.11 18.65
C LEU A 203 10.76 -15.15 18.35
N ALA A 204 10.49 -13.95 17.83
CA ALA A 204 11.52 -12.93 17.55
C ALA A 204 12.26 -12.53 18.83
N TRP A 205 11.56 -12.51 19.96
CA TRP A 205 12.17 -12.23 21.26
C TRP A 205 13.21 -13.29 21.67
N PHE A 206 12.97 -14.56 21.35
CA PHE A 206 13.83 -15.67 21.74
C PHE A 206 14.92 -15.97 20.70
N LEU A 207 14.61 -15.87 19.41
CA LEU A 207 15.42 -16.37 18.31
C LEU A 207 15.45 -15.38 17.11
N PRO A 208 15.99 -14.16 17.28
CA PRO A 208 15.90 -13.09 16.27
C PRO A 208 16.50 -13.49 14.90
N ARG A 209 17.61 -14.24 14.89
CA ARG A 209 18.27 -14.70 13.65
C ARG A 209 17.41 -15.66 12.83
N TRP A 210 16.70 -16.57 13.49
CA TRP A 210 15.85 -17.57 12.82
C TRP A 210 14.56 -16.94 12.28
N ILE A 211 14.07 -15.89 12.94
CA ILE A 211 12.86 -15.21 12.49
C ILE A 211 13.11 -14.36 11.25
N LEU A 212 14.29 -13.75 11.14
CA LEU A 212 14.69 -13.05 9.91
C LEU A 212 14.77 -14.02 8.72
N LEU A 213 15.26 -15.24 8.95
CA LEU A 213 15.20 -16.34 7.96
C LEU A 213 13.77 -16.79 7.67
N ALA A 214 12.90 -16.87 8.68
CA ALA A 214 11.49 -17.24 8.49
C ALA A 214 10.72 -16.21 7.66
N TYR A 215 10.96 -14.91 7.88
CA TYR A 215 10.40 -13.83 7.06
C TYR A 215 10.85 -13.91 5.61
N LEU A 216 12.15 -14.16 5.39
CA LEU A 216 12.68 -14.39 4.05
C LEU A 216 12.01 -15.60 3.39
N LEU A 217 11.93 -16.73 4.11
CA LEU A 217 11.36 -17.96 3.58
C LEU A 217 9.86 -17.78 3.23
N MET A 218 9.08 -17.16 4.12
CA MET A 218 7.67 -16.81 3.86
C MET A 218 7.54 -15.94 2.60
N SER A 219 8.33 -14.86 2.51
CA SER A 219 8.24 -13.92 1.39
C SER A 219 8.65 -14.54 0.07
N ILE A 220 9.67 -15.41 0.06
CA ILE A 220 10.07 -16.17 -1.12
C ILE A 220 8.98 -17.19 -1.49
N LEU A 221 8.45 -17.95 -0.52
CA LEU A 221 7.42 -18.94 -0.79
C LEU A 221 6.15 -18.30 -1.35
N ASP A 222 5.69 -17.19 -0.78
CA ASP A 222 4.53 -16.45 -1.27
C ASP A 222 4.75 -15.90 -2.68
N PHE A 223 5.97 -15.45 -2.98
CA PHE A 223 6.34 -14.95 -4.31
C PHE A 223 6.35 -16.07 -5.37
N PHE A 224 6.91 -17.24 -5.05
CA PHE A 224 7.00 -18.37 -6.00
C PHE A 224 5.72 -19.20 -6.08
N PHE A 225 4.95 -19.27 -4.99
CA PHE A 225 3.69 -20.00 -4.90
C PHE A 225 2.56 -19.04 -4.53
N PRO A 226 2.24 -18.07 -5.42
CA PRO A 226 1.21 -17.09 -5.14
C PRO A 226 -0.11 -17.79 -4.89
N GLU A 227 -0.75 -17.45 -3.77
CA GLU A 227 -2.03 -18.02 -3.38
C GLU A 227 -3.03 -17.80 -4.53
N LYS A 228 -3.60 -18.90 -5.06
CA LYS A 228 -4.56 -18.85 -6.16
C LYS A 228 -5.76 -18.03 -5.71
N THR A 229 -6.09 -16.96 -6.42
CA THR A 229 -7.28 -16.18 -6.05
C THR A 229 -8.53 -17.00 -6.39
N ALA A 230 -9.63 -16.80 -5.65
CA ALA A 230 -10.93 -17.40 -5.99
C ALA A 230 -11.38 -17.07 -7.44
N VAL A 231 -10.89 -15.98 -8.03
CA VAL A 231 -11.05 -15.62 -9.44
C VAL A 231 -10.32 -16.62 -10.35
N ASP A 232 -9.05 -16.95 -10.08
CA ASP A 232 -8.27 -17.92 -10.87
C ASP A 232 -8.92 -19.32 -10.84
N GLN A 233 -9.49 -19.71 -9.69
CA GLN A 233 -10.16 -21.00 -9.52
C GLN A 233 -11.52 -21.08 -10.22
N ARG A 234 -12.16 -19.95 -10.54
CA ARG A 234 -13.45 -19.90 -11.25
C ARG A 234 -13.36 -19.48 -12.71
N VAL A 235 -12.21 -18.97 -13.17
CA VAL A 235 -11.93 -18.83 -14.62
C VAL A 235 -11.50 -20.18 -15.23
N GLN A 236 -10.97 -21.09 -14.42
CA GLN A 236 -10.55 -22.43 -14.85
C GLN A 236 -11.64 -23.51 -14.74
N ASN A 237 -12.79 -23.20 -14.13
CA ASN A 237 -13.97 -24.08 -14.03
C ASN A 237 -15.11 -23.52 -14.89
#